data_AF-A0A814RXU1-F1
#
_entry.id   AF-A0A814RXU1-F1
#
_cell.length_a   1.000
_cell.length_b   1.000
_cell.length_c   1.000
_cell.angle_alpha   90.00
_cell.angle_beta   90.00
_cell.angle_gamma   90.00
#
_symmetry.space_group_name_H-M   'P 1'
#
loop_
_entity.id
_entity.type
_entity.pdbx_description
1 polymer ?
#
loop_
_entity_poly.entity_id
_entity_poly.type
_entity_poly.pdbx_seq_one_letter_code
_entity_poly.pdbx_strand_id
1 'polypeptide(L)'
;MTTNIILSFTDLPLLVQDKIINYFSYTELSCLRSTSKHFHRLCSEKLNRGYSQLEIIIHDLQKQIKTKLPRRESERHKHILSTKFDIISSLDSRIQWLKLTFSSAIQNSFCCFYPGQLLDEIYSVLNHLKTQQSFSNPCTLLQETRDMSSMAIEHFREQIKPKLQSMRMTSLNTMRHNISTFSTTTTSSLSHYHHHKRSTNGIFRRRIDILKNRIYKQNIIMKSQKSQIKHYKQLLHMRTKSLIDHHRRLKYLEKKNKESEQILLEIRRDNDTLLQRIDQFILTYDNISTELNNKKCDEIFPQINTNLKRRKLD
;
A
#
# COMPACT_ATOMS: atom_id res chain seq x y z
N MET A 1 16.05 52.83 -22.80
CA MET A 1 15.06 51.75 -23.04
C MET A 1 15.39 50.61 -22.09
N THR A 2 14.70 50.54 -20.95
CA THR A 2 14.85 49.44 -19.98
C THR A 2 14.09 48.24 -20.49
N THR A 3 14.80 47.27 -21.07
CA THR A 3 14.22 45.95 -21.38
C THR A 3 13.82 45.30 -20.07
N ASN A 4 12.52 45.24 -19.79
CA ASN A 4 11.97 44.42 -18.72
C ASN A 4 12.35 42.96 -19.02
N ILE A 5 13.37 42.45 -18.33
CA ILE A 5 13.70 41.04 -18.37
C ILE A 5 12.58 40.33 -17.62
N ILE A 6 11.63 39.76 -18.36
CA ILE A 6 10.62 38.87 -17.80
C ILE A 6 11.35 37.57 -17.44
N LEU A 7 11.78 37.47 -16.17
CA LEU A 7 12.37 36.24 -15.66
C LEU A 7 11.26 35.19 -15.52
N SER A 8 11.37 34.09 -16.26
CA SER A 8 10.41 32.99 -16.14
C SER A 8 10.78 32.09 -14.96
N PHE A 9 9.79 31.41 -14.36
CA PHE A 9 10.04 30.48 -13.26
C PHE A 9 11.07 29.40 -13.62
N THR A 10 11.10 28.97 -14.88
CA THR A 10 12.05 27.98 -15.39
C THR A 10 13.49 28.47 -15.42
N ASP A 11 13.71 29.79 -15.45
CA ASP A 11 15.04 30.41 -15.48
C ASP A 11 15.66 30.48 -14.08
N LEU A 12 14.87 30.27 -13.03
CA LEU A 12 15.37 30.22 -11.65
C LEU A 12 16.21 28.95 -11.41
N PRO A 13 17.24 28.99 -10.56
CA PRO A 13 17.95 27.78 -10.13
C PRO A 13 16.98 26.76 -9.50
N LEU A 14 17.21 25.46 -9.75
CA LEU A 14 16.35 24.37 -9.24
C LEU A 14 16.13 24.44 -7.72
N LEU A 15 17.13 24.89 -6.96
CA LEU A 15 17.02 25.05 -5.50
C LEU A 15 16.03 26.15 -5.10
N VAL A 16 15.94 27.23 -5.87
CA VAL A 16 14.96 28.31 -5.66
C VAL A 16 13.58 27.82 -6.04
N GLN A 17 13.46 27.11 -7.17
CA GLN A 17 12.20 26.49 -7.58
C GLN A 17 11.66 25.52 -6.53
N ASP A 18 12.50 24.63 -5.99
CA ASP A 18 12.12 23.69 -4.92
C ASP A 18 11.68 24.44 -3.64
N LYS A 19 12.39 25.51 -3.26
CA LYS A 19 11.97 26.38 -2.14
C LYS A 19 10.61 27.02 -2.37
N ILE A 20 10.32 27.51 -3.58
CA ILE A 20 9.00 28.07 -3.92
C ILE A 20 7.93 26.98 -3.82
N ILE A 21 8.19 25.80 -4.40
CA ILE A 21 7.30 24.64 -4.36
C ILE A 21 6.98 24.20 -2.92
N ASN A 22 7.90 24.38 -1.97
CA ASN A 22 7.69 24.04 -0.56
C ASN A 22 6.66 24.90 0.18
N TYR A 23 6.22 26.04 -0.38
CA TYR A 23 5.18 26.88 0.22
C TYR A 23 3.77 26.41 -0.11
N PHE A 24 3.60 25.52 -1.08
CA PHE A 24 2.30 24.99 -1.49
C PHE A 24 1.93 23.75 -0.67
N SER A 25 0.63 23.61 -0.40
CA SER A 25 0.04 22.39 0.17
C SER A 25 0.14 21.23 -0.82
N TYR A 26 0.06 19.99 -0.35
CA TYR A 26 0.09 18.84 -1.26
C TYR A 26 -1.12 18.80 -2.20
N THR A 27 -2.28 19.27 -1.75
CA THR A 27 -3.47 19.48 -2.60
C THR A 27 -3.15 20.41 -3.77
N GLU A 28 -2.56 21.58 -3.48
CA GLU A 28 -2.20 22.56 -4.50
C GLU A 28 -1.15 22.00 -5.47
N LEU A 29 -0.14 21.28 -4.95
CA LEU A 29 0.85 20.59 -5.77
C LEU A 29 0.22 19.57 -6.71
N SER A 30 -0.78 18.81 -6.25
CA SER A 30 -1.52 17.88 -7.10
C SER A 30 -2.25 18.60 -8.25
N CYS A 31 -2.81 19.78 -8.02
CA CYS A 31 -3.45 20.59 -9.05
C CYS A 31 -2.44 21.23 -10.02
N LEU A 32 -1.34 21.78 -9.50
CA LEU A 32 -0.29 22.45 -10.28
C LEU A 32 0.34 21.54 -11.34
N ARG A 33 0.35 20.21 -11.12
CA ARG A 33 0.84 19.23 -12.10
C ARG A 33 0.18 19.32 -13.48
N SER A 34 -1.07 19.77 -13.57
CA SER A 34 -1.81 19.85 -14.84
C SER A 34 -1.44 21.08 -15.68
N THR A 35 -0.71 22.04 -15.09
CA THR A 35 -0.43 23.33 -15.74
C THR A 35 0.72 23.28 -16.74
N SER A 36 1.79 22.53 -16.45
CA SER A 36 2.94 22.40 -17.35
C SER A 36 3.74 21.11 -17.07
N LYS A 37 4.56 20.68 -18.05
CA LYS A 37 5.47 19.53 -17.89
C LYS A 37 6.53 19.75 -16.80
N HIS A 38 6.97 21.00 -16.62
CA HIS A 38 7.97 21.34 -15.62
C HIS A 38 7.39 21.26 -14.21
N PHE A 39 6.23 21.88 -13.98
CA PHE A 39 5.48 21.75 -12.73
C PHE A 39 5.05 20.31 -12.47
N HIS A 40 4.66 19.57 -13.51
CA HIS A 40 4.37 18.14 -13.39
C HIS A 40 5.55 17.39 -12.76
N ARG A 41 6.77 17.57 -13.27
CA ARG A 41 7.96 16.90 -12.75
C ARG A 41 8.25 17.30 -11.29
N LEU A 42 8.35 18.59 -11.00
CA LEU A 42 8.68 19.10 -9.67
C LEU A 42 7.65 18.67 -8.62
N CYS A 43 6.36 18.86 -8.91
CA CYS A 43 5.29 18.51 -7.97
C CYS A 43 5.20 16.99 -7.78
N SER A 44 5.41 16.20 -8.83
CA SER A 44 5.43 14.73 -8.73
C SER A 44 6.55 14.22 -7.83
N GLU A 45 7.76 14.78 -7.96
CA GLU A 45 8.88 14.48 -7.07
C GLU A 45 8.56 14.87 -5.62
N LYS A 46 7.98 16.05 -5.41
CA LYS A 46 7.61 16.55 -4.09
C LYS A 46 6.52 15.71 -3.42
N LEU A 47 5.49 15.29 -4.16
CA LEU A 47 4.41 14.42 -3.67
C LEU A 47 4.94 13.04 -3.28
N ASN A 48 5.77 12.43 -4.13
CA ASN A 48 6.41 11.14 -3.83
C ASN A 48 7.27 11.23 -2.57
N ARG A 49 8.08 12.30 -2.46
CA ARG A 49 8.92 12.54 -1.28
C ARG A 49 8.08 12.74 -0.02
N GLY A 50 6.99 13.50 -0.11
CA GLY A 50 6.07 13.72 1.00
C GLY A 50 5.44 12.42 1.51
N TYR A 51 5.03 11.54 0.59
CA TYR A 51 4.51 10.22 0.92
C TYR A 51 5.57 9.32 1.58
N SER A 52 6.78 9.24 1.03
CA SER A 52 7.85 8.44 1.64
C SER A 52 8.32 8.97 3.00
N GLN A 53 8.33 10.30 3.18
CA GLN A 53 8.64 10.90 4.49
C GLN A 53 7.57 10.55 5.53
N LEU A 54 6.31 10.52 5.13
CA LEU A 54 5.20 10.18 6.00
C LEU A 54 5.32 8.73 6.53
N GLU A 55 5.73 7.78 5.69
CA GLU A 55 6.00 6.39 6.11
C GLU A 55 7.03 6.33 7.25
N ILE A 56 8.11 7.10 7.12
CA ILE A 56 9.19 7.15 8.12
C ILE A 56 8.68 7.79 9.43
N ILE A 57 7.98 8.92 9.33
CA ILE A 57 7.46 9.65 10.50
C ILE A 57 6.50 8.77 11.31
N ILE A 58 5.54 8.11 10.64
CA ILE A 58 4.57 7.26 11.31
C ILE A 58 5.25 6.08 12.00
N HIS A 59 6.17 5.40 11.31
CA HIS A 59 6.92 4.29 11.87
C HIS A 59 7.71 4.70 13.13
N ASP A 60 8.41 5.83 13.07
CA ASP A 60 9.21 6.32 14.19
C ASP A 60 8.34 6.73 15.38
N LEU A 61 7.22 7.41 15.14
CA LEU A 61 6.26 7.75 16.20
C LEU A 61 5.67 6.50 16.86
N GLN A 62 5.31 5.50 16.06
CA GLN A 62 4.77 4.24 16.56
C GLN A 62 5.80 3.54 17.46
N LYS A 63 7.07 3.47 17.03
CA LYS A 63 8.17 2.88 17.81
C LYS A 63 8.38 3.66 19.12
N GLN A 64 8.41 4.99 19.08
CA GLN A 64 8.63 5.84 20.25
C GLN A 64 7.51 5.74 21.29
N ILE A 65 6.26 5.60 20.87
CA ILE A 65 5.14 5.45 21.80
C ILE A 65 5.10 4.03 22.35
N LYS A 66 5.35 3.01 21.51
CA LYS A 66 5.33 1.60 21.92
C LYS A 66 6.32 1.29 23.03
N THR A 67 7.48 1.94 23.07
CA THR A 67 8.46 1.76 24.16
C THR A 67 8.01 2.36 25.49
N LYS A 68 7.07 3.31 25.47
CA LYS A 68 6.51 3.97 26.66
C LYS A 68 5.20 3.33 27.13
N LEU A 69 4.66 2.37 26.38
CA LEU A 69 3.43 1.68 26.75
C LEU A 69 3.70 0.49 27.68
N PRO A 70 2.77 0.18 28.61
CA PRO A 70 2.83 -1.04 29.40
C PRO A 70 2.89 -2.30 28.52
N ARG A 71 3.60 -3.33 29.02
CA ARG A 71 3.70 -4.62 28.33
C ARG A 71 2.38 -5.40 28.36
N ARG A 72 1.61 -5.31 29.44
CA ARG A 72 0.31 -5.97 29.58
C ARG A 72 -0.78 -5.17 28.88
N GLU A 73 -1.61 -5.86 28.10
CA GLU A 73 -2.64 -5.22 27.29
C GLU A 73 -3.74 -4.55 28.13
N SER A 74 -4.11 -5.16 29.26
CA SER A 74 -5.10 -4.60 30.20
C SER A 74 -4.66 -3.26 30.82
N GLU A 75 -3.36 -3.08 31.05
CA GLU A 75 -2.77 -1.82 31.52
C GLU A 75 -2.59 -0.82 30.37
N ARG A 76 -2.33 -1.33 29.16
CA ARG A 76 -2.18 -0.50 27.96
C ARG A 76 -3.45 0.27 27.64
N HIS A 77 -4.62 -0.38 27.64
CA HIS A 77 -5.89 0.28 27.33
C HIS A 77 -6.25 1.42 28.28
N LYS A 78 -5.71 1.42 29.51
CA LYS A 78 -5.93 2.47 30.51
C LYS A 78 -4.86 3.58 30.46
N HIS A 79 -3.84 3.42 29.62
CA HIS A 79 -2.71 4.34 29.55
C HIS A 79 -3.04 5.60 28.73
N ILE A 80 -2.55 6.76 29.17
CA ILE A 80 -2.79 8.08 28.52
C ILE A 80 -2.32 8.09 27.05
N LEU A 81 -1.29 7.30 26.72
CA LEU A 81 -0.78 7.18 25.34
C LEU A 81 -1.52 6.15 24.47
N SER A 82 -2.47 5.36 25.01
CA SER A 82 -3.16 4.32 24.24
C SER A 82 -3.88 4.92 23.04
N THR A 83 -4.69 5.97 23.27
CA THR A 83 -5.44 6.63 22.19
C THR A 83 -4.51 7.18 21.11
N LYS A 84 -3.38 7.79 21.48
CA LYS A 84 -2.37 8.26 20.51
C LYS A 84 -1.80 7.11 19.69
N PHE A 85 -1.48 5.99 20.35
CA PHE A 85 -0.96 4.80 19.69
C PHE A 85 -1.98 4.18 18.73
N ASP A 86 -3.26 4.14 19.10
CA ASP A 86 -4.33 3.60 18.28
C ASP A 86 -4.55 4.46 17.02
N ILE A 87 -4.52 5.79 17.16
CA ILE A 87 -4.61 6.71 16.02
C ILE A 87 -3.44 6.49 15.06
N ILE A 88 -2.21 6.45 15.57
CA ILE A 88 -1.01 6.25 14.76
C ILE A 88 -1.03 4.88 14.08
N SER A 89 -1.47 3.83 14.78
CA SER A 89 -1.58 2.48 14.20
C SER A 89 -2.66 2.39 13.12
N SER A 90 -3.76 3.14 13.28
CA SER A 90 -4.77 3.28 12.24
C SER A 90 -4.20 4.02 11.02
N LEU A 91 -3.42 5.09 11.20
CA LEU A 91 -2.74 5.79 10.11
C LEU A 91 -1.72 4.91 9.40
N ASP A 92 -0.88 4.18 10.14
CA ASP A 92 0.10 3.24 9.57
C ASP A 92 -0.60 2.22 8.68
N SER A 93 -1.68 1.60 9.18
CA SER A 93 -2.49 0.68 8.39
C SER A 93 -2.93 1.34 7.08
N ARG A 94 -3.42 2.59 7.12
CA ARG A 94 -3.81 3.31 5.90
C ARG A 94 -2.67 3.49 4.91
N ILE A 95 -1.51 3.89 5.40
CA ILE A 95 -0.31 4.06 4.57
C ILE A 95 0.17 2.73 3.97
N GLN A 96 0.15 1.63 4.73
CA GLN A 96 0.51 0.32 4.17
C GLN A 96 -0.43 -0.10 3.03
N TRP A 97 -1.74 0.14 3.14
CA TRP A 97 -2.68 -0.14 2.05
C TRP A 97 -2.43 0.71 0.80
N LEU A 98 -2.10 1.99 0.97
CA LEU A 98 -1.71 2.87 -0.14
C LEU A 98 -0.40 2.39 -0.77
N LYS A 99 0.58 1.97 0.04
CA LYS A 99 1.86 1.42 -0.44
C LYS A 99 1.63 0.17 -1.27
N LEU A 100 0.83 -0.78 -0.79
CA LEU A 100 0.48 -1.99 -1.53
C LEU A 100 -0.18 -1.67 -2.87
N THR A 101 -0.95 -0.59 -2.93
CA THR A 101 -1.69 -0.20 -4.14
C THR A 101 -0.80 0.55 -5.15
N PHE A 102 -0.01 1.53 -4.69
CA PHE A 102 0.69 2.47 -5.57
C PHE A 102 2.17 2.16 -5.78
N SER A 103 2.82 1.43 -4.87
CA SER A 103 4.29 1.24 -4.87
C SER A 103 4.84 0.81 -6.23
N SER A 104 4.24 -0.21 -6.85
CA SER A 104 4.66 -0.71 -8.15
C SER A 104 4.54 0.36 -9.25
N ALA A 105 3.47 1.14 -9.27
CA ALA A 105 3.28 2.18 -10.28
C ALA A 105 4.25 3.35 -10.09
N ILE A 106 4.51 3.75 -8.84
CA ILE A 106 5.47 4.80 -8.50
C ILE A 106 6.90 4.37 -8.81
N GLN A 107 7.30 3.15 -8.43
CA GLN A 107 8.64 2.62 -8.69
C GLN A 107 8.95 2.50 -10.18
N ASN A 108 7.96 2.14 -10.99
CA ASN A 108 8.10 2.07 -12.45
C ASN A 108 7.91 3.43 -13.15
N SER A 109 7.76 4.52 -12.39
CA SER A 109 7.52 5.88 -12.91
C SER A 109 6.29 5.99 -13.83
N PHE A 110 5.28 5.15 -13.64
CA PHE A 110 4.02 5.20 -14.40
C PHE A 110 3.08 6.29 -13.90
N CYS A 111 3.10 6.56 -12.60
CA CYS A 111 2.43 7.70 -11.99
C CYS A 111 3.17 8.06 -10.70
N CYS A 112 3.08 9.31 -10.27
CA CYS A 112 3.46 9.69 -8.91
C CYS A 112 2.28 9.51 -7.96
N PHE A 113 2.54 9.64 -6.66
CA PHE A 113 1.48 9.83 -5.67
C PHE A 113 0.66 11.07 -6.06
N TYR A 114 -0.65 10.89 -6.16
CA TYR A 114 -1.59 11.90 -6.67
C TYR A 114 -2.63 12.40 -5.65
N PRO A 115 -2.97 11.65 -4.57
CA PRO A 115 -3.89 12.14 -3.53
C PRO A 115 -3.26 13.21 -2.63
N GLY A 116 -3.08 14.43 -3.14
CA GLY A 116 -2.44 15.53 -2.42
C GLY A 116 -3.19 15.90 -1.13
N GLN A 117 -4.52 16.01 -1.22
CA GLN A 117 -5.39 16.29 -0.08
C GLN A 117 -5.27 15.24 1.03
N LEU A 118 -5.04 13.97 0.69
CA LEU A 118 -4.81 12.92 1.67
C LEU A 118 -3.50 13.13 2.43
N LEU A 119 -2.45 13.64 1.79
CA LEU A 119 -1.20 13.97 2.50
C LEU A 119 -1.43 15.14 3.45
N ASP A 120 -2.07 16.22 2.98
CA ASP A 120 -2.38 17.38 3.82
C ASP A 120 -3.16 16.94 5.07
N GLU A 121 -4.19 16.11 4.90
CA GLU A 121 -5.01 15.62 6.01
C GLU A 121 -4.21 14.77 7.00
N ILE A 122 -3.38 13.83 6.53
CA ILE A 122 -2.59 13.01 7.46
C ILE A 122 -1.54 13.85 8.19
N TYR A 123 -0.89 14.80 7.51
CA TYR A 123 0.03 15.72 8.19
C TYR A 123 -0.69 16.61 9.20
N SER A 124 -1.92 17.04 8.91
CA SER A 124 -2.79 17.73 9.86
C SER A 124 -3.04 16.86 11.10
N VAL A 125 -3.49 15.62 10.95
CA VAL A 125 -3.71 14.68 12.06
C VAL A 125 -2.42 14.48 12.88
N LEU A 126 -1.27 14.30 12.21
CA LEU A 126 0.03 14.15 12.89
C LEU A 126 0.43 15.41 13.67
N ASN A 127 0.09 16.60 13.18
CA ASN A 127 0.35 17.85 13.89
C ASN A 127 -0.55 18.00 15.13
N HIS A 128 -1.84 17.65 15.01
CA HIS A 128 -2.77 17.59 16.14
C HIS A 128 -2.31 16.60 17.23
N LEU A 129 -1.73 15.46 16.84
CA LEU A 129 -1.16 14.48 17.78
C LEU A 129 0.01 15.03 18.61
N LYS A 130 0.76 16.00 18.07
CA LYS A 130 1.88 16.64 18.76
C LYS A 130 1.42 17.69 19.77
N THR A 131 0.38 18.46 19.43
CA THR A 131 -0.08 19.60 20.23
C THR A 131 -1.09 19.21 21.31
N GLN A 132 -1.93 18.19 21.08
CA GLN A 132 -2.98 17.81 22.01
C GLN A 132 -2.57 16.63 22.91
N GLN A 133 -3.02 16.68 24.17
CA GLN A 133 -2.72 15.65 25.17
C GLN A 133 -3.85 14.59 25.28
N SER A 134 -5.07 14.93 24.89
CA SER A 134 -6.25 14.06 24.94
C SER A 134 -7.12 14.21 23.69
N PHE A 135 -7.75 13.13 23.22
CA PHE A 135 -8.65 13.14 22.05
C PHE A 135 -10.03 12.65 22.49
N SER A 136 -11.05 13.49 22.35
CA SER A 136 -12.44 13.12 22.64
C SER A 136 -13.02 12.23 21.53
N ASN A 137 -12.68 12.48 20.26
CA ASN A 137 -13.25 11.77 19.10
C ASN A 137 -12.19 11.26 18.10
N PRO A 138 -11.37 10.25 18.45
CA PRO A 138 -10.36 9.65 17.55
C PRO A 138 -10.93 9.10 16.24
N CYS A 139 -12.15 8.54 16.28
CA CYS A 139 -12.77 7.93 15.10
C CYS A 139 -13.13 8.97 14.03
N THR A 140 -13.69 10.11 14.44
CA THR A 140 -14.05 11.22 13.54
C THR A 140 -12.80 11.84 12.91
N LEU A 141 -11.75 12.06 13.71
CA LEU A 141 -10.47 12.58 13.23
C LEU A 141 -9.86 11.73 12.11
N LEU A 142 -10.05 10.40 12.17
CA LEU A 142 -9.50 9.47 11.18
C LEU A 142 -10.45 9.20 10.02
N GLN A 143 -11.71 9.64 10.10
CA GLN A 143 -12.74 9.31 9.12
C GLN A 143 -12.37 9.86 7.75
N GLU A 144 -12.04 11.15 7.66
CA GLU A 144 -11.67 11.78 6.39
C GLU A 144 -10.44 11.12 5.76
N THR A 145 -9.43 10.80 6.58
CA THR A 145 -8.24 10.06 6.11
C THR A 145 -8.63 8.69 5.54
N ARG A 146 -9.56 7.98 6.19
CA ARG A 146 -10.03 6.66 5.72
C ARG A 146 -10.78 6.80 4.40
N ASP A 147 -11.76 7.69 4.33
CA ASP A 147 -12.61 7.88 3.15
C ASP A 147 -11.77 8.29 1.94
N MET A 148 -10.92 9.31 2.11
CA MET A 148 -10.01 9.78 1.06
C MET A 148 -9.03 8.67 0.60
N SER A 149 -8.53 7.86 1.53
CA SER A 149 -7.64 6.75 1.17
C SER A 149 -8.37 5.62 0.41
N SER A 150 -9.62 5.34 0.75
CA SER A 150 -10.44 4.34 0.06
C SER A 150 -10.76 4.81 -1.36
N MET A 151 -11.23 6.07 -1.49
CA MET A 151 -11.49 6.70 -2.78
C MET A 151 -10.25 6.71 -3.68
N ALA A 152 -9.07 7.04 -3.13
CA ALA A 152 -7.83 7.03 -3.89
C ALA A 152 -7.42 5.62 -4.37
N ILE A 153 -7.65 4.58 -3.56
CA ILE A 153 -7.35 3.21 -3.94
C ILE A 153 -8.30 2.74 -5.05
N GLU A 154 -9.59 3.00 -4.90
CA GLU A 154 -10.63 2.66 -5.87
C GLU A 154 -10.39 3.36 -7.20
N HIS A 155 -10.22 4.69 -7.19
CA HIS A 155 -9.94 5.47 -8.39
C HIS A 155 -8.70 4.95 -9.13
N PHE A 156 -7.65 4.58 -8.40
CA PHE A 156 -6.48 4.00 -9.04
C PHE A 156 -6.76 2.63 -9.66
N ARG A 157 -7.48 1.76 -8.98
CA ARG A 157 -7.80 0.41 -9.47
C ARG A 157 -8.68 0.44 -10.71
N GLU A 158 -9.66 1.34 -10.74
CA GLU A 158 -10.67 1.40 -11.80
C GLU A 158 -10.28 2.30 -12.97
N GLN A 159 -9.63 3.44 -12.69
CA GLN A 159 -9.40 4.45 -13.72
C GLN A 159 -7.94 4.52 -14.17
N ILE A 160 -6.99 4.41 -13.25
CA ILE A 160 -5.56 4.63 -13.58
C ILE A 160 -4.89 3.33 -14.04
N LYS A 161 -4.99 2.27 -13.23
CA LYS A 161 -4.31 0.99 -13.48
C LYS A 161 -4.68 0.37 -14.83
N PRO A 162 -5.96 0.36 -15.28
CA PRO A 162 -6.30 -0.19 -16.59
C PRO A 162 -5.69 0.61 -17.74
N LYS A 163 -5.67 1.95 -17.64
CA LYS A 163 -5.04 2.84 -18.63
C LYS A 163 -3.53 2.62 -18.72
N LEU A 164 -2.86 2.38 -17.60
CA LEU A 164 -1.43 2.04 -17.57
C LEU A 164 -1.14 0.69 -18.24
N GLN A 165 -2.00 -0.31 -18.01
CA GLN A 165 -1.87 -1.63 -18.62
C GLN A 165 -2.14 -1.60 -20.13
N SER A 166 -3.18 -0.88 -20.57
CA SER A 166 -3.48 -0.73 -22.00
C SER A 166 -2.37 -0.01 -22.74
N MET A 167 -1.84 1.08 -22.17
CA MET A 167 -0.71 1.83 -22.75
C MET A 167 0.54 0.95 -22.91
N ARG A 168 0.84 0.12 -21.91
CA ARG A 168 1.91 -0.88 -21.97
C ARG A 168 1.67 -1.91 -23.08
N MET A 169 0.43 -2.38 -23.26
CA MET A 169 0.11 -3.33 -24.32
C MET A 169 0.21 -2.73 -25.73
N THR A 170 -0.23 -1.48 -25.92
CA THR A 170 -0.03 -0.77 -27.19
C THR A 170 1.44 -0.59 -27.52
N SER A 171 2.28 -0.24 -26.54
CA SER A 171 3.73 -0.07 -26.77
C SER A 171 4.42 -1.36 -27.21
N LEU A 172 3.97 -2.52 -26.70
CA LEU A 172 4.46 -3.84 -27.11
C LEU A 172 3.97 -4.22 -28.52
N ASN A 173 2.75 -3.85 -28.89
CA ASN A 173 2.19 -4.10 -30.21
C ASN A 173 2.83 -3.21 -31.29
N THR A 174 3.12 -1.94 -31.02
CA THR A 174 3.87 -1.06 -31.94
C THR A 174 5.27 -1.59 -32.23
N MET A 175 5.93 -2.21 -31.24
CA MET A 175 7.23 -2.87 -31.44
C MET A 175 7.12 -4.17 -32.26
N ARG A 176 5.95 -4.84 -32.27
CA ARG A 176 5.69 -6.02 -33.11
C ARG A 176 5.34 -5.65 -34.56
N HIS A 177 4.60 -4.57 -34.79
CA HIS A 177 4.23 -4.13 -36.14
C HIS A 177 5.42 -3.56 -36.94
N ASN A 178 6.46 -3.03 -36.28
CA ASN A 178 7.69 -2.61 -36.95
C ASN A 178 8.59 -3.78 -37.42
N ILE A 179 8.24 -5.02 -37.08
CA ILE A 179 8.94 -6.24 -37.55
C ILE A 179 8.18 -6.86 -38.75
N SER A 180 6.93 -6.48 -38.99
CA SER A 180 6.04 -7.07 -40.00
C SER A 180 6.03 -6.36 -41.37
N THR A 181 6.73 -5.24 -41.56
CA THR A 181 6.70 -4.47 -42.83
C THR A 181 7.84 -4.77 -43.80
N PHE A 182 8.61 -5.84 -43.58
CA PHE A 182 9.52 -6.38 -44.61
C PHE A 182 8.83 -7.47 -45.42
N SER A 183 7.86 -7.09 -46.25
CA SER A 183 7.32 -7.97 -47.29
C SER A 183 6.99 -7.17 -48.54
N THR A 184 7.86 -7.36 -49.55
CA THR A 184 7.57 -7.32 -51.00
C THR A 184 6.84 -6.12 -51.58
N THR A 185 7.60 -5.24 -52.22
CA THR A 185 7.17 -4.53 -53.44
C THR A 185 8.32 -4.48 -54.44
N THR A 186 8.39 -5.51 -55.29
CA THR A 186 9.00 -5.42 -56.63
C THR A 186 7.93 -4.85 -57.55
N THR A 187 7.98 -3.54 -57.82
CA THR A 187 7.21 -2.92 -58.91
C THR A 187 8.15 -2.61 -60.05
N SER A 188 8.11 -3.48 -61.04
CA SER A 188 8.55 -3.23 -62.41
C SER A 188 7.69 -2.13 -63.03
N SER A 189 8.30 -1.02 -63.44
CA SER A 189 7.77 -0.19 -64.53
C SER A 189 8.93 0.43 -65.30
N LEU A 190 8.86 0.21 -66.61
CA LEU A 190 9.81 0.60 -67.64
C LEU A 190 9.21 1.82 -68.35
N SER A 191 9.94 2.94 -68.46
CA SER A 191 9.75 3.88 -69.58
C SER A 191 10.89 4.91 -69.71
N HIS A 192 11.49 4.86 -70.89
CA HIS A 192 11.99 5.95 -71.74
C HIS A 192 13.28 6.75 -71.35
N TYR A 193 14.35 6.35 -72.04
CA TYR A 193 15.48 7.09 -72.60
C TYR A 193 15.65 8.59 -72.27
N HIS A 194 16.79 8.91 -71.65
CA HIS A 194 17.71 9.93 -72.17
C HIS A 194 19.17 9.57 -71.83
N HIS A 195 20.02 9.68 -72.86
CA HIS A 195 21.44 9.40 -72.85
C HIS A 195 22.22 10.27 -71.85
N HIS A 196 22.97 9.63 -70.95
CA HIS A 196 24.28 10.13 -70.50
C HIS A 196 25.13 8.95 -70.01
N LYS A 197 26.21 8.63 -70.73
CA LYS A 197 27.25 7.71 -70.26
C LYS A 197 27.97 8.37 -69.07
N ARG A 198 27.45 8.19 -67.86
CA ARG A 198 28.14 8.44 -66.59
C ARG A 198 28.52 7.10 -65.96
N SER A 199 29.80 6.99 -65.60
CA SER A 199 30.45 5.82 -65.00
C SER A 199 29.55 5.04 -64.03
N THR A 200 29.06 3.89 -64.49
CA THR A 200 28.18 2.95 -63.78
C THR A 200 28.86 2.35 -62.53
N ASN A 201 30.20 2.36 -62.51
CA ASN A 201 31.01 1.84 -61.42
C ASN A 201 30.91 2.69 -60.13
N GLY A 202 30.68 4.00 -60.24
CA GLY A 202 30.61 4.89 -59.07
C GLY A 202 29.29 4.77 -58.30
N ILE A 203 28.17 4.56 -58.99
CA ILE A 203 26.83 4.41 -58.37
C ILE A 203 26.73 3.05 -57.67
N PHE A 204 27.28 2.00 -58.29
CA PHE A 204 27.30 0.66 -57.70
C PHE A 204 28.18 0.60 -56.44
N ARG A 205 29.37 1.21 -56.48
CA ARG A 205 30.24 1.34 -55.28
C ARG A 205 29.55 2.11 -54.15
N ARG A 206 28.92 3.25 -54.43
CA ARG A 206 28.14 4.00 -53.43
C ARG A 206 27.02 3.17 -52.79
N ARG A 207 26.28 2.39 -53.58
CA ARG A 207 25.21 1.51 -53.04
C ARG A 207 25.78 0.41 -52.15
N ILE A 208 26.93 -0.17 -52.52
CA ILE A 208 27.64 -1.15 -51.68
C ILE A 208 28.10 -0.53 -50.35
N ASP A 209 28.64 0.68 -50.37
CA ASP A 209 29.12 1.34 -49.15
C ASP A 209 27.97 1.70 -48.21
N ILE A 210 26.82 2.14 -48.75
CA ILE A 210 25.59 2.36 -47.97
C ILE A 210 25.12 1.06 -47.32
N LEU A 211 25.12 -0.05 -48.05
CA LEU A 211 24.74 -1.37 -47.52
C LEU A 211 25.71 -1.85 -46.43
N LYS A 212 27.02 -1.71 -46.64
CA LYS A 212 28.04 -2.04 -45.63
C LYS A 212 27.85 -1.22 -44.35
N ASN A 213 27.60 0.08 -44.48
CA ASN A 213 27.37 0.95 -43.33
C ASN A 213 26.05 0.60 -42.60
N ARG A 214 25.02 0.19 -43.35
CA ARG A 214 23.75 -0.30 -42.79
C ARG A 214 23.93 -1.61 -42.02
N ILE A 215 24.65 -2.58 -42.60
CA ILE A 215 24.98 -3.86 -41.96
C ILE A 215 25.82 -3.63 -40.70
N TYR A 216 26.79 -2.72 -40.76
CA TYR A 216 27.62 -2.37 -39.61
C TYR A 216 26.78 -1.81 -38.45
N LYS A 217 25.91 -0.82 -38.73
CA LYS A 217 24.98 -0.26 -37.72
C LYS A 217 24.03 -1.33 -37.16
N GLN A 218 23.51 -2.22 -38.02
CA GLN A 218 22.61 -3.28 -37.60
C GLN A 218 23.32 -4.33 -36.73
N ASN A 219 24.59 -4.63 -37.00
CA ASN A 219 25.41 -5.51 -36.15
C ASN A 219 25.69 -4.92 -34.76
N ILE A 220 25.90 -3.59 -34.66
CA ILE A 220 26.04 -2.91 -33.36
C ILE A 220 24.74 -3.03 -32.56
N ILE A 221 23.60 -2.76 -33.21
CA ILE A 221 22.28 -2.89 -32.58
C ILE A 221 22.04 -4.33 -32.13
N MET A 222 22.30 -5.33 -32.98
CA MET A 222 22.15 -6.75 -32.63
C MET A 222 23.05 -7.18 -31.47
N LYS A 223 24.30 -6.69 -31.40
CA LYS A 223 25.17 -6.96 -30.24
C LYS A 223 24.59 -6.39 -28.95
N SER A 224 24.07 -5.16 -28.99
CA SER A 224 23.42 -4.55 -27.83
C SER A 224 22.17 -5.32 -27.39
N GLN A 225 21.34 -5.76 -28.34
CA GLN A 225 20.14 -6.55 -28.08
C GLN A 225 20.47 -7.93 -27.50
N LYS A 226 21.50 -8.61 -28.00
CA LYS A 226 21.98 -9.89 -27.42
C LYS A 226 22.41 -9.72 -25.97
N SER A 227 23.10 -8.62 -25.64
CA SER A 227 23.48 -8.31 -24.26
C SER A 227 22.26 -8.07 -23.36
N GLN A 228 21.29 -7.28 -23.82
CA GLN A 228 20.04 -7.04 -23.10
C GLN A 228 19.24 -8.33 -22.87
N ILE A 229 19.13 -9.19 -23.88
CA ILE A 229 18.45 -10.50 -23.75
C ILE A 229 19.12 -11.36 -22.69
N LYS A 230 20.47 -11.38 -22.65
CA LYS A 230 21.22 -12.11 -21.62
C LYS A 230 20.90 -11.59 -20.22
N HIS A 231 20.87 -10.26 -20.04
CA HIS A 231 20.51 -9.63 -18.77
C HIS A 231 19.07 -9.97 -18.35
N TYR A 232 18.11 -9.86 -19.27
CA TYR A 232 16.71 -10.20 -18.96
C TYR A 232 16.53 -11.69 -18.63
N LYS A 233 17.26 -12.60 -19.27
CA LYS A 233 17.27 -14.03 -18.90
C LYS A 233 17.77 -14.25 -17.47
N GLN A 234 18.84 -13.57 -17.07
CA GLN A 234 19.36 -13.65 -15.70
C GLN A 234 18.35 -13.09 -14.69
N LEU A 235 17.73 -11.94 -14.99
CA LEU A 235 16.71 -11.34 -14.12
C LEU A 235 15.48 -12.23 -13.96
N LEU A 236 15.02 -12.85 -15.06
CA LEU A 236 13.93 -13.83 -15.03
C LEU A 236 14.28 -15.04 -14.17
N HIS A 237 15.49 -15.59 -14.32
CA HIS A 237 15.93 -16.73 -13.50
C HIS A 237 15.95 -16.40 -12.00
N MET A 238 16.48 -15.23 -11.63
CA MET A 238 16.47 -14.75 -10.24
C MET A 238 15.05 -14.60 -9.69
N ARG A 239 14.14 -14.04 -10.50
CA ARG A 239 12.74 -13.84 -10.13
C ARG A 239 11.99 -15.17 -9.95
N THR A 240 12.24 -16.15 -10.81
CA THR A 240 11.68 -17.50 -10.67
C THR A 240 12.18 -18.20 -9.41
N LYS A 241 13.48 -18.10 -9.10
CA LYS A 241 14.05 -18.67 -7.86
C LYS A 241 13.42 -18.05 -6.61
N SER A 242 13.31 -16.72 -6.58
CA SER A 242 12.64 -15.99 -5.49
C SER A 242 11.17 -16.41 -5.36
N LEU A 243 10.45 -16.59 -6.46
CA LEU A 243 9.05 -17.03 -6.45
C LEU A 243 8.89 -18.43 -5.85
N ILE A 244 9.80 -19.35 -6.17
CA ILE A 244 9.85 -20.69 -5.58
C ILE A 244 10.09 -20.61 -4.07
N ASP A 245 11.02 -19.78 -3.62
CA ASP A 245 11.31 -19.62 -2.19
C ASP A 245 10.13 -19.00 -1.43
N HIS A 246 9.44 -18.01 -2.03
CA HIS A 246 8.20 -17.47 -1.49
C HIS A 246 7.12 -18.54 -1.38
N HIS A 247 6.96 -19.38 -2.40
CA HIS A 247 5.97 -20.47 -2.39
C HIS A 247 6.27 -21.51 -1.31
N ARG A 248 7.56 -21.86 -1.10
CA ARG A 248 7.99 -22.74 0.00
C ARG A 248 7.67 -22.13 1.37
N ARG A 249 7.92 -20.83 1.54
CA ARG A 249 7.63 -20.13 2.80
C ARG A 249 6.13 -20.03 3.07
N LEU A 250 5.31 -19.80 2.06
CA LEU A 250 3.85 -19.83 2.19
C LEU A 250 3.37 -21.21 2.65
N LYS A 251 3.84 -22.28 2.01
CA LYS A 251 3.48 -23.66 2.39
C LYS A 251 3.86 -23.98 3.84
N TYR A 252 5.02 -23.50 4.30
CA TYR A 252 5.44 -23.64 5.69
C TYR A 252 4.51 -22.89 6.65
N LEU A 253 4.17 -21.63 6.34
CA LEU A 253 3.27 -20.82 7.16
C LEU A 253 1.85 -21.41 7.21
N GLU A 254 1.33 -21.92 6.09
CA GLU A 254 0.04 -22.63 6.05
C GLU A 254 0.03 -23.85 6.97
N LYS A 255 1.13 -24.63 6.99
CA LYS A 255 1.25 -25.77 7.90
C LYS A 255 1.23 -25.32 9.36
N LYS A 256 2.03 -24.31 9.72
CA LYS A 256 2.04 -23.72 11.07
C LYS A 256 0.69 -23.15 11.48
N ASN A 257 -0.05 -22.55 10.54
CA ASN A 257 -1.37 -22.01 10.80
C ASN A 257 -2.37 -23.13 11.11
N LYS A 258 -2.36 -24.23 10.34
CA LYS A 258 -3.19 -25.41 10.62
C LYS A 258 -2.87 -26.04 11.98
N GLU A 259 -1.59 -26.15 12.34
CA GLU A 259 -1.17 -26.62 13.67
C GLU A 259 -1.71 -25.70 14.79
N SER A 260 -1.65 -24.38 14.59
CA SER A 260 -2.18 -23.40 15.55
C SER A 260 -3.70 -23.47 15.68
N GLU A 261 -4.42 -23.67 14.56
CA GLU A 261 -5.87 -23.87 14.56
C GLU A 261 -6.28 -25.14 15.31
N GLN A 262 -5.51 -26.23 15.19
CA GLN A 262 -5.75 -27.45 15.97
C GLN A 262 -5.58 -27.22 17.47
N ILE A 263 -4.52 -26.53 17.88
CA ILE A 263 -4.31 -26.18 19.30
C ILE A 263 -5.45 -25.31 19.83
N LEU A 264 -5.92 -24.34 19.05
CA LEU A 264 -7.06 -23.50 19.45
C LEU A 264 -8.37 -24.30 19.60
N LEU A 265 -8.60 -25.30 18.76
CA LEU A 265 -9.75 -26.20 18.88
C LEU A 265 -9.68 -27.06 20.13
N GLU A 266 -8.48 -27.52 20.51
CA GLU A 266 -8.26 -28.28 21.73
C GLU A 266 -8.51 -27.43 22.98
N ILE A 267 -7.92 -26.23 23.05
CA ILE A 267 -8.17 -25.26 24.14
C ILE A 267 -9.67 -24.93 24.26
N ARG A 268 -10.38 -24.79 23.14
CA ARG A 268 -11.83 -24.54 23.15
C ARG A 268 -12.59 -25.70 23.80
N ARG A 269 -12.27 -26.95 23.46
CA ARG A 269 -12.91 -28.13 24.08
C ARG A 269 -12.64 -28.23 25.58
N ASP A 270 -11.41 -27.95 26.00
CA ASP A 270 -11.05 -27.94 27.41
C ASP A 270 -11.84 -26.87 28.17
N ASN A 271 -11.99 -25.68 27.59
CA ASN A 271 -12.82 -24.62 28.17
C ASN A 271 -14.30 -25.01 28.25
N ASP A 272 -14.87 -25.63 27.22
CA ASP A 272 -16.26 -26.09 27.25
C ASP A 272 -16.47 -27.15 28.35
N THR A 273 -15.48 -28.03 28.56
CA THR A 273 -15.50 -29.03 29.64
C THR A 273 -15.42 -28.39 31.02
N LEU A 274 -14.58 -27.35 31.16
CA LEU A 274 -14.49 -26.58 32.40
C LEU A 274 -15.78 -25.83 32.71
N LEU A 275 -16.44 -25.25 31.70
CA LEU A 275 -17.74 -24.61 31.85
C LEU A 275 -18.80 -25.59 32.35
N GLN A 276 -18.88 -26.79 31.77
CA GLN A 276 -19.79 -27.84 32.25
C GLN A 276 -19.54 -28.22 33.72
N ARG A 277 -18.27 -28.27 34.14
CA ARG A 277 -17.93 -28.53 35.55
C ARG A 277 -18.36 -27.39 36.46
N ILE A 278 -18.19 -26.13 36.02
CA ILE A 278 -18.65 -24.96 36.77
C ILE A 278 -20.17 -25.01 36.93
N ASP A 279 -20.92 -25.29 35.86
CA ASP A 279 -22.38 -25.41 35.91
C ASP A 279 -22.82 -26.52 36.88
N GLN A 280 -22.12 -27.66 36.86
CA GLN A 280 -22.37 -28.75 37.81
C GLN A 280 -22.11 -28.30 39.27
N PHE A 281 -21.05 -27.53 39.52
CA PHE A 281 -20.78 -26.98 40.85
C PHE A 281 -21.83 -25.96 41.30
N ILE A 282 -22.35 -25.14 40.39
CA ILE A 282 -23.43 -24.20 40.68
C ILE A 282 -24.69 -24.98 41.08
N LEU A 283 -25.07 -26.00 40.31
CA LEU A 283 -26.24 -26.84 40.63
C LEU A 283 -26.10 -27.54 41.99
N THR A 284 -24.92 -28.07 42.32
CA THR A 284 -24.71 -28.70 43.63
C THR A 284 -24.74 -27.68 44.76
N TYR A 285 -24.18 -26.49 44.56
CA TYR A 285 -24.24 -25.40 45.51
C TYR A 285 -25.70 -24.96 45.78
N ASP A 286 -26.49 -24.76 44.73
CA ASP A 286 -27.89 -24.37 44.84
C ASP A 286 -28.69 -25.44 45.59
N ASN A 287 -28.48 -26.73 45.26
CA ASN A 287 -29.12 -27.83 45.98
C ASN A 287 -28.77 -27.81 47.49
N ILE A 288 -27.50 -27.68 47.85
CA ILE A 288 -27.06 -27.61 49.26
C ILE A 288 -27.66 -26.38 49.96
N SER A 289 -27.69 -25.23 49.28
CA SER A 289 -28.28 -24.00 49.78
C SER A 289 -29.78 -24.17 50.07
N THR A 290 -30.52 -24.83 49.17
CA THR A 290 -31.95 -25.14 49.38
C THR A 290 -32.18 -26.11 50.53
N GLU A 291 -31.38 -27.18 50.65
CA GLU A 291 -31.47 -28.12 51.79
C GLU A 291 -31.20 -27.44 53.13
N LEU A 292 -30.20 -26.55 53.20
CA LEU A 292 -29.88 -25.78 54.41
C LEU A 292 -31.01 -24.83 54.79
N ASN A 293 -31.64 -24.17 53.82
CA ASN A 293 -32.79 -23.30 54.07
C ASN A 293 -34.01 -24.10 54.55
N ASN A 294 -34.27 -25.28 53.95
CA ASN A 294 -35.37 -26.15 54.37
C ASN A 294 -35.16 -26.70 55.78
N LYS A 295 -33.95 -27.16 56.12
CA LYS A 295 -33.61 -27.60 57.49
C LYS A 295 -33.74 -26.49 58.53
N LYS A 296 -33.34 -25.25 58.20
CA LYS A 296 -33.57 -24.08 59.07
C LYS A 296 -35.06 -23.83 59.29
N CYS A 297 -35.90 -23.94 58.26
CA CYS A 297 -37.35 -23.82 58.41
C CYS A 297 -37.91 -24.94 59.32
N ASP A 298 -37.47 -26.18 59.14
CA ASP A 298 -37.93 -27.33 59.92
C ASP A 298 -37.48 -27.31 61.39
N GLU A 299 -36.37 -26.66 61.73
CA GLU A 299 -35.94 -26.46 63.13
C GLU A 299 -36.64 -25.27 63.81
N ILE A 300 -36.98 -24.22 63.06
CA ILE A 300 -37.60 -23.00 63.59
C ILE A 300 -39.12 -23.16 63.79
N PHE A 301 -39.82 -23.87 62.90
CA PHE A 301 -41.28 -24.04 62.97
C PHE A 301 -41.79 -24.81 64.22
N PRO A 302 -41.14 -25.91 64.68
CA PRO A 302 -41.55 -26.61 65.90
C PRO A 302 -41.36 -25.78 67.16
N GLN A 303 -40.30 -24.96 67.22
CA GLN A 303 -40.03 -24.07 68.37
C GLN A 303 -41.04 -22.92 68.47
N ILE A 304 -41.49 -22.36 67.34
CA ILE A 304 -42.53 -21.33 67.33
C ILE A 304 -43.89 -21.93 67.74
N ASN A 305 -44.23 -23.12 67.24
CA ASN A 305 -45.51 -23.77 67.54
C ASN A 305 -45.61 -24.28 68.99
N THR A 306 -44.50 -24.72 69.60
CA THR A 306 -44.43 -25.07 71.02
C THR A 306 -44.50 -23.84 71.93
N ASN A 307 -43.88 -22.72 71.56
CA ASN A 307 -44.00 -21.46 72.31
C ASN A 307 -45.39 -20.79 72.18
N LEU A 308 -46.07 -20.92 71.03
CA LEU A 308 -47.45 -20.45 70.85
C LEU A 308 -48.48 -21.31 71.60
N LYS A 309 -48.26 -22.62 71.73
CA LYS A 309 -49.12 -23.50 72.57
C LYS A 309 -48.95 -23.22 74.06
N ARG A 310 -47.76 -22.85 74.53
CA ARG A 310 -47.53 -22.48 75.94
C ARG A 310 -48.18 -21.14 76.32
N ARG A 311 -48.26 -20.17 75.40
CA ARG A 311 -48.90 -18.86 75.64
C ARG A 311 -50.45 -18.85 75.61
N LYS A 312 -51.10 -19.96 75.25
CA LYS A 312 -52.58 -20.08 75.27
C LYS A 312 -53.13 -20.80 76.52
N LEU A 313 -52.27 -21.11 77.50
CA LEU A 313 -52.60 -21.82 78.73
C LEU A 313 -52.40 -20.98 80.01
N ASP A 314 -52.04 -19.71 79.86
CA ASP A 314 -52.03 -18.68 80.91
C ASP A 314 -53.13 -17.64 80.60
#